data_AF-A0A8J8HT37-F1
#
_entry.id   AF-A0A8J8HT37-F1
#
_cell.length_a   1.000
_cell.length_b   1.000
_cell.length_c   1.000
_cell.angle_alpha   90.00
_cell.angle_beta   90.00
_cell.angle_gamma   90.00
#
_symmetry.space_group_name_H-M   'P 1'
#
loop_
_entity.id
_entity.type
_entity.pdbx_description
1 polymer ?
#
loop_
_entity_poly.entity_id
_entity_poly.type
_entity_poly.pdbx_seq_one_letter_code
_entity_poly.pdbx_strand_id
1 'polypeptide(L)'
;MKQTAALIPALILIACADAKHVSSDEFMAQYKWVGQPQSVKAISYLGQKDGKAFLKISSMSAVTQKWSDQVIFTELSELPQAFRNTLPATASATK
;
A
#
# COMPACT_ATOMS: atom_id res chain seq x y z
N MET A 1 5.03 -29.28 31.22
CA MET A 1 4.38 -29.63 29.94
C MET A 1 4.63 -28.48 28.98
N LYS A 2 5.29 -28.74 27.84
CA LYS A 2 5.72 -27.73 26.87
C LYS A 2 4.50 -27.35 26.00
N GLN A 3 4.03 -26.11 26.10
CA GLN A 3 3.00 -25.58 25.18
C GLN A 3 3.71 -24.92 24.00
N THR A 4 3.79 -25.66 22.90
CA THR A 4 4.20 -25.16 21.59
C THR A 4 3.00 -24.59 20.87
N ALA A 5 3.12 -23.31 20.52
CA ALA A 5 2.70 -22.65 19.28
C ALA A 5 1.28 -22.91 18.72
N ALA A 6 0.54 -21.81 18.61
CA ALA A 6 -0.19 -21.51 17.38
C ALA A 6 -0.21 -19.97 17.24
N LEU A 7 0.87 -19.41 16.70
CA LEU A 7 0.87 -18.04 16.20
C LEU A 7 0.06 -18.07 14.90
N ILE A 8 -1.17 -17.56 14.91
CA ILE A 8 -1.99 -17.40 13.72
C ILE A 8 -1.56 -16.09 13.06
N PRO A 9 -0.81 -16.08 11.94
CA PRO A 9 -0.78 -14.90 11.09
C PRO A 9 -2.15 -14.84 10.41
N ALA A 10 -3.06 -14.06 10.99
CA ALA A 10 -4.31 -13.72 10.34
C ALA A 10 -3.96 -12.99 9.04
N LEU A 11 -4.06 -13.72 7.92
CA LEU A 11 -4.08 -13.16 6.58
C LEU A 11 -5.14 -12.05 6.54
N ILE A 12 -4.68 -10.80 6.47
CA ILE A 12 -5.51 -9.64 6.15
C ILE A 12 -5.85 -9.76 4.66
N LEU A 13 -6.88 -10.56 4.33
CA LEU A 13 -7.36 -10.83 2.97
C LEU A 13 -8.73 -10.17 2.69
N ILE A 14 -9.04 -9.00 3.28
CA ILE A 14 -10.36 -8.37 3.11
C ILE A 14 -10.27 -6.95 2.52
N ALA A 15 -9.42 -6.74 1.51
CA ALA A 15 -9.43 -5.50 0.73
C ALA A 15 -8.98 -5.67 -0.74
N CYS A 16 -9.05 -6.88 -1.31
CA CYS A 16 -8.51 -7.17 -2.64
C CYS A 16 -9.53 -7.04 -3.80
N ALA A 17 -10.74 -6.52 -3.57
CA ALA A 17 -11.77 -6.43 -4.62
C ALA A 17 -11.73 -5.14 -5.46
N ASP A 18 -11.25 -4.02 -4.91
CA ASP A 18 -11.38 -2.68 -5.54
C ASP A 18 -10.04 -1.94 -5.67
N ALA A 19 -8.94 -2.67 -5.91
CA ALA A 19 -7.68 -2.02 -6.20
C ALA A 19 -7.81 -1.26 -7.53
N LYS A 20 -7.69 0.07 -7.53
CA LYS A 20 -7.79 0.89 -8.72
C LYS A 20 -6.47 0.86 -9.48
N HIS A 21 -6.51 0.50 -10.76
CA HIS A 21 -5.33 0.66 -11.63
C HIS A 21 -5.07 2.15 -11.90
N VAL A 22 -3.82 2.58 -11.76
CA VAL A 22 -3.37 3.94 -12.04
C VAL A 22 -2.13 3.93 -12.92
N SER A 23 -1.86 5.05 -13.59
CA SER A 23 -0.64 5.21 -14.37
C SER A 23 0.61 5.18 -13.50
N SER A 24 1.74 4.82 -14.11
CA SER A 24 3.09 4.90 -13.54
C SER A 24 3.38 6.26 -12.88
N ASP A 25 3.05 7.37 -13.56
CA ASP A 25 3.26 8.72 -13.04
C ASP A 25 2.40 9.03 -11.82
N GLU A 26 1.11 8.64 -11.83
CA GLU A 26 0.22 8.81 -10.69
C GLU A 26 0.72 7.98 -9.50
N PHE A 27 1.12 6.73 -9.75
CA PHE A 27 1.67 5.86 -8.70
C PHE A 27 2.93 6.47 -8.08
N MET A 28 3.89 6.89 -8.89
CA MET A 28 5.12 7.53 -8.42
C MET A 28 4.83 8.83 -7.65
N ALA A 29 3.85 9.62 -8.08
CA ALA A 29 3.44 10.83 -7.38
C ALA A 29 2.87 10.52 -6.00
N GLN A 30 2.04 9.47 -5.86
CA GLN A 30 1.54 9.04 -4.55
C GLN A 30 2.65 8.43 -3.69
N TYR A 31 3.54 7.62 -4.27
CA TYR A 31 4.61 6.94 -3.55
C TYR A 31 5.56 7.91 -2.83
N LYS A 32 5.81 9.11 -3.39
CA LYS A 32 6.64 10.16 -2.75
C LYS A 32 6.14 10.58 -1.37
N TRP A 33 4.86 10.35 -1.07
CA TRP A 33 4.25 10.69 0.22
C TRP A 33 4.21 9.52 1.20
N VAL A 34 4.72 8.34 0.82
CA VAL A 34 4.79 7.19 1.71
C VAL A 34 5.65 7.55 2.92
N GLY A 35 5.09 7.36 4.11
CA GLY A 35 5.75 7.68 5.38
C GLY A 35 5.87 9.18 5.68
N GLN A 36 5.32 10.06 4.84
CA GLN A 36 5.29 11.50 5.14
C GLN A 36 4.10 11.83 6.05
N PRO A 37 4.31 12.63 7.12
CA PRO A 37 3.23 13.04 8.01
C PRO A 37 2.28 13.98 7.28
N GLN A 38 0.99 13.65 7.28
CA GLN A 38 -0.08 14.42 6.65
C GLN A 38 -1.33 14.35 7.55
N SER A 39 -2.03 15.48 7.71
CA SER A 39 -3.12 15.60 8.70
C SER A 39 -4.42 14.91 8.27
N VAL A 40 -4.70 14.85 6.97
CA VAL A 40 -5.98 14.38 6.41
C VAL A 40 -5.81 13.27 5.36
N LYS A 41 -4.58 12.80 5.19
CA LYS A 41 -4.21 11.77 4.22
C LYS A 41 -3.08 10.96 4.81
N ALA A 42 -3.05 9.66 4.54
CA ALA A 42 -1.93 8.79 4.86
C ALA A 42 -1.73 7.85 3.69
N ILE A 43 -0.48 7.65 3.29
CA ILE A 43 -0.13 6.74 2.20
C ILE A 43 0.82 5.68 2.73
N SER A 44 0.50 4.42 2.47
CA SER A 44 1.28 3.27 2.91
C SER A 44 1.58 2.36 1.72
N TYR A 45 2.83 1.97 1.59
CA TYR A 45 3.24 1.00 0.58
C TYR A 45 2.93 -0.42 1.04
N LEU A 46 2.13 -1.14 0.26
CA LEU A 46 1.66 -2.48 0.58
C LEU A 46 2.57 -3.59 0.01
N GLY A 47 3.57 -3.24 -0.80
CA GLY A 47 4.48 -4.21 -1.41
C GLY A 47 4.16 -4.53 -2.86
N GLN A 48 4.81 -5.59 -3.34
CA GLN A 48 4.70 -6.08 -4.71
C GLN A 48 4.04 -7.46 -4.73
N LYS A 49 3.16 -7.71 -5.69
CA LYS A 49 2.51 -9.02 -5.90
C LYS A 49 2.07 -9.16 -7.34
N ASP A 50 2.24 -10.35 -7.92
CA ASP A 50 1.78 -10.69 -9.28
C ASP A 50 2.21 -9.68 -10.35
N GLY A 51 3.45 -9.18 -10.27
CA GLY A 51 3.98 -8.19 -11.21
C GLY A 51 3.49 -6.76 -10.98
N LYS A 52 2.72 -6.48 -9.93
CA LYS A 52 2.15 -5.17 -9.61
C LYS A 52 2.71 -4.62 -8.30
N ALA A 53 2.76 -3.29 -8.20
CA ALA A 53 3.07 -2.57 -6.98
C ALA A 53 1.79 -1.95 -6.40
N PHE A 54 1.63 -2.00 -5.08
CA PHE A 54 0.39 -1.58 -4.41
C PHE A 54 0.62 -0.47 -3.38
N LEU A 55 -0.27 0.50 -3.36
CA LEU A 55 -0.34 1.55 -2.33
C LEU A 55 -1.73 1.57 -1.70
N LYS A 56 -1.77 1.76 -0.39
CA LYS A 56 -2.97 2.12 0.35
C LYS A 56 -2.98 3.63 0.55
N ILE A 57 -4.09 4.26 0.18
CA ILE A 57 -4.36 5.67 0.43
C ILE A 57 -5.51 5.73 1.43
N SER A 58 -5.23 6.18 2.64
CA SER A 58 -6.23 6.50 3.64
C SER A 58 -6.45 8.01 3.61
N SER A 59 -7.69 8.47 3.53
CA SER A 59 -8.00 9.91 3.55
C SER A 59 -9.24 10.21 4.36
N MET A 60 -9.25 11.37 5.02
CA MET A 60 -10.37 11.84 5.82
C MET A 60 -11.25 12.76 4.98
N SER A 61 -12.54 12.45 4.89
CA SER A 61 -13.51 13.32 4.23
C SER A 61 -13.70 14.61 5.02
N ALA A 62 -13.60 15.76 4.36
CA ALA A 62 -13.84 17.06 4.99
C ALA A 62 -15.32 17.24 5.41
N VAL A 63 -16.25 16.55 4.73
CA VAL A 63 -17.69 16.68 4.97
C VAL A 63 -18.15 15.77 6.10
N THR A 64 -17.72 14.51 6.08
CA THR A 64 -18.19 13.50 7.05
C THR A 64 -17.21 13.26 8.19
N GLN A 65 -15.98 13.80 8.09
CA GLN A 65 -14.87 13.55 9.02
C GLN A 65 -14.54 12.06 9.22
N LYS A 66 -14.99 11.21 8.30
CA LYS A 66 -14.71 9.77 8.30
C LYS A 66 -13.48 9.47 7.46
N TRP A 67 -12.66 8.56 7.96
CA TRP A 67 -11.57 7.96 7.18
C TRP A 67 -12.11 6.94 6.19
N SER A 68 -11.51 6.93 5.01
CA SER A 68 -11.78 5.95 3.95
C SER A 68 -10.47 5.47 3.37
N ASP A 69 -10.41 4.17 3.07
CA ASP A 69 -9.24 3.51 2.50
C ASP A 69 -9.51 3.18 1.03
N GLN A 70 -8.53 3.47 0.18
CA GLN A 70 -8.49 3.09 -1.22
C GLN A 70 -7.17 2.41 -1.52
N VAL A 71 -7.21 1.29 -2.22
CA VAL A 71 -5.99 0.64 -2.74
C VAL A 71 -5.82 1.05 -4.20
N ILE A 72 -4.62 1.44 -4.58
CA ILE A 72 -4.23 1.67 -5.97
C ILE A 72 -3.10 0.71 -6.35
N PHE A 73 -2.99 0.39 -7.63
CA PHE A 73 -1.88 -0.40 -8.16
C PHE A 73 -1.43 0.10 -9.52
N THR A 74 -0.18 -0.24 -9.88
CA THR A 74 0.37 -0.11 -11.23
C THR A 74 1.18 -1.37 -11.55
N GLU A 75 1.31 -1.70 -12.84
CA GLU A 75 2.18 -2.79 -13.27
C GLU A 75 3.65 -2.40 -13.09
N LEU A 76 4.48 -3.30 -12.56
CA LEU A 76 5.92 -3.07 -12.43
C LEU A 76 6.57 -2.84 -13.80
N SER A 77 6.05 -3.44 -14.86
CA SER A 77 6.53 -3.22 -16.23
C SER A 77 6.33 -1.78 -16.73
N GLU A 78 5.34 -1.06 -16.20
CA GLU A 78 5.07 0.35 -16.52
C GLU A 78 5.95 1.31 -15.71
N LEU A 79 6.55 0.85 -14.62
CA LEU A 79 7.44 1.65 -13.79
C LEU A 79 8.85 1.72 -14.39
N PRO A 80 9.47 2.92 -14.42
CA PRO A 80 10.87 3.08 -14.79
C PRO A 80 11.75 2.13 -13.97
N GLN A 81 12.72 1.47 -14.62
CA GLN A 81 13.59 0.49 -13.97
C GLN A 81 14.32 1.08 -12.75
N ALA A 82 14.78 2.32 -12.85
CA ALA A 82 15.42 3.03 -11.75
C ALA A 82 14.50 3.14 -10.52
N PHE A 83 13.21 3.42 -10.74
CA PHE A 83 12.23 3.52 -9.67
C PHE A 83 11.92 2.15 -9.05
N ARG A 84 11.75 1.11 -9.89
CA ARG A 84 11.53 -0.26 -9.40
C ARG A 84 12.61 -0.74 -8.44
N ASN A 85 13.87 -0.39 -8.70
CA ASN A 85 14.99 -0.75 -7.84
C ASN A 85 14.94 -0.10 -6.45
N THR A 86 14.15 0.96 -6.29
CA THR A 86 13.95 1.64 -5.00
C THR A 86 12.77 1.06 -4.20
N LEU A 87 11.91 0.27 -4.83
CA LEU A 87 10.74 -0.30 -4.17
C LEU A 87 11.18 -1.48 -3.29
N PRO A 88 10.79 -1.51 -2.00
CA PRO A 88 11.04 -2.68 -1.18
C PRO A 88 10.24 -3.88 -1.72
N ALA A 89 10.82 -5.08 -1.58
CA ALA A 89 10.21 -6.32 -2.04
C ALA A 89 8.97 -6.72 -1.21
N THR A 90 8.88 -6.24 0.03
CA THR A 90 7.79 -6.51 0.97
C THR A 90 7.27 -5.21 1.58
N ALA A 91 6.00 -5.23 2.02
CA ALA A 91 5.39 -4.10 2.74
C ALA A 91 6.30 -3.70 3.91
N SER A 92 6.69 -2.43 3.97
CA SER A 92 7.32 -1.91 5.17
C SER A 92 6.26 -1.86 6.26
N ALA A 93 6.23 -2.92 7.10
CA ALA A 93 5.54 -2.87 8.38
C ALA A 93 6.27 -1.83 9.22
N THR A 94 5.83 -0.57 9.13
CA THR A 94 6.31 0.47 10.03
C THR A 94 5.83 0.10 11.43
N LYS A 95 6.83 -0.23 12.26
CA LYS A 95 6.78 -0.65 13.66
C LYS A 95 6.22 0.44 14.57
#